data_AF-A0A328PAL8-F1
#
_entry.id   AF-A0A328PAL8-F1
#
_cell.length_a   1.000
_cell.length_b   1.000
_cell.length_c   1.000
_cell.angle_alpha   90.00
_cell.angle_beta   90.00
_cell.angle_gamma   90.00
#
_symmetry.space_group_name_H-M   'P 1'
#
loop_
_entity.id
_entity.type
_entity.pdbx_description
1 polymer ?
#
loop_
_entity_poly.entity_id
_entity_poly.type
_entity_poly.pdbx_seq_one_letter_code
_entity_poly.pdbx_strand_id
1 'polypeptide(L)'
;MDIFDEIYQDFEKINGFNGMIIIDNQSILYDRITPRIDKTQIESMARVINESSQKLLKRTGQGRCKKIILEFQKNNMILLGIEEIHLIVIADKGAKLGHIILVSEKNRKKLHQIEKTPKIKKKAGEVPPKIKKEITIPEEVKSLPEEEGELTHPKEEVKGLPEIKPPISLPRMEKEVKIPTNEKEKTRLTLEIYENILLAMSIGASKIMGVAPARGMLKKSLPYKECPQILEDVEVKANAAIEFNTIKSNVERSQYKPEDIIEDLNKIIWSITENYGRVMGYDAFRGMIRPEFKTIHETYGKAMEKLGIIDGIHPELKKIWEKPSS
;
A
#
# COMPACT_ATOMS: atom_id res chain seq x y z
N MET A 1 37.85 -14.09 -2.31
CA MET A 1 36.69 -14.07 -1.40
C MET A 1 35.48 -14.41 -2.25
N ASP A 2 34.52 -15.17 -1.75
CA ASP A 2 33.30 -15.45 -2.54
C ASP A 2 32.51 -14.15 -2.74
N ILE A 3 31.89 -13.96 -3.90
CA ILE A 3 31.10 -12.76 -4.22
C ILE A 3 29.97 -12.54 -3.20
N PHE A 4 29.42 -13.63 -2.67
CA PHE A 4 28.42 -13.59 -1.61
C PHE A 4 28.99 -13.07 -0.29
N ASP A 5 30.20 -13.49 0.09
CA ASP A 5 30.87 -13.02 1.31
C ASP A 5 31.29 -11.55 1.19
N GLU A 6 31.72 -11.10 0.01
CA GLU A 6 32.02 -9.69 -0.23
C GLU A 6 30.77 -8.81 -0.09
N ILE A 7 29.63 -9.25 -0.63
CA ILE A 7 28.36 -8.57 -0.45
C ILE A 7 28.02 -8.55 1.05
N TYR A 8 28.17 -9.68 1.76
CA TYR A 8 27.92 -9.75 3.20
C TYR A 8 28.73 -8.75 4.02
N GLN A 9 30.03 -8.68 3.78
CA GLN A 9 30.94 -7.75 4.46
C GLN A 9 30.59 -6.27 4.22
N ASP A 10 30.01 -5.93 3.08
CA ASP A 10 29.55 -4.57 2.83
C ASP A 10 28.36 -4.18 3.72
N PHE A 11 27.48 -5.14 4.05
CA PHE A 11 26.34 -4.91 4.95
C PHE A 11 26.69 -5.04 6.44
N GLU A 12 27.65 -5.88 6.81
CA GLU A 12 28.10 -6.05 8.20
C GLU A 12 28.60 -4.75 8.84
N LYS A 13 29.03 -3.79 8.02
CA LYS A 13 29.44 -2.44 8.44
C LYS A 13 28.28 -1.54 8.88
N ILE A 14 27.03 -1.97 8.66
CA ILE A 14 25.83 -1.19 8.97
C ILE A 14 25.36 -1.53 10.38
N ASN A 15 25.29 -0.51 11.25
CA ASN A 15 24.72 -0.67 12.58
C ASN A 15 23.25 -1.11 12.50
N GLY A 16 22.90 -2.18 13.21
CA GLY A 16 21.59 -2.82 13.20
C GLY A 16 21.35 -3.77 12.02
N PHE A 17 22.37 -4.17 11.26
CA PHE A 17 22.24 -5.25 10.27
C PHE A 17 22.20 -6.62 10.96
N ASN A 18 21.18 -7.42 10.65
CA ASN A 18 20.90 -8.70 11.30
C ASN A 18 21.06 -9.92 10.38
N GLY A 19 21.31 -9.68 9.09
CA GLY A 19 21.58 -10.74 8.15
C GLY A 19 21.01 -10.49 6.77
N MET A 20 21.38 -11.37 5.84
CA MET A 20 20.88 -11.34 4.48
C MET A 20 20.62 -12.73 3.93
N ILE A 21 19.75 -12.77 2.93
CA ILE A 21 19.49 -13.92 2.09
C ILE A 21 19.57 -13.45 0.64
N ILE A 22 20.23 -14.21 -0.22
CA ILE A 22 20.20 -14.02 -1.67
C ILE A 22 19.50 -15.24 -2.24
N ILE A 23 18.41 -15.02 -2.97
CA ILE A 23 17.60 -16.07 -3.58
C ILE A 23 17.55 -15.85 -5.09
N ASP A 24 17.51 -16.93 -5.86
CA ASP A 24 17.16 -16.91 -7.27
C ASP A 24 15.72 -17.38 -7.47
N ASN A 25 15.32 -17.58 -8.73
CA ASN A 25 14.00 -18.10 -9.08
C ASN A 25 13.72 -19.53 -8.61
N GLN A 26 14.70 -20.30 -8.12
CA GLN A 26 14.56 -21.73 -7.79
C GLN A 26 14.91 -22.07 -6.33
N SER A 27 15.78 -21.30 -5.68
CA SER A 27 16.39 -21.66 -4.41
C SER A 27 17.09 -20.48 -3.71
N ILE A 28 17.44 -20.70 -2.44
CA ILE A 28 18.37 -19.84 -1.71
C ILE A 28 19.79 -20.07 -2.22
N LEU A 29 20.42 -19.03 -2.76
CA LEU A 29 21.81 -19.05 -3.22
C LEU A 29 22.79 -18.82 -2.07
N TYR A 30 22.42 -17.96 -1.12
CA TYR A 30 23.24 -17.61 0.02
C TYR A 30 22.37 -17.17 1.19
N ASP A 31 22.76 -17.56 2.40
CA ASP A 31 22.16 -17.05 3.62
C ASP A 31 23.21 -16.82 4.70
N ARG A 32 23.03 -15.73 5.43
CA ARG A 32 23.64 -15.49 6.74
C ARG A 32 22.66 -14.66 7.54
N ILE A 33 21.71 -15.36 8.16
CA ILE A 33 20.73 -14.79 9.07
C ILE A 33 20.77 -15.55 10.39
N THR A 34 20.28 -14.92 11.46
CA THR A 34 20.21 -15.54 12.79
C THR A 34 19.42 -16.87 12.74
N PRO A 35 19.88 -17.96 13.42
CA PRO A 35 19.30 -19.30 13.30
C PRO A 35 17.83 -19.47 13.72
N ARG A 36 17.22 -18.45 14.33
CA ARG A 36 15.84 -18.49 14.86
C ARG A 36 14.78 -18.24 13.80
N ILE A 37 15.16 -18.03 12.55
CA ILE A 37 14.28 -17.60 11.47
C ILE A 37 14.15 -18.72 10.42
N ASP A 38 12.92 -19.11 10.11
CA ASP A 38 12.65 -20.10 9.05
C ASP A 38 12.91 -19.48 7.66
N LYS A 39 14.01 -19.89 7.05
CA LYS A 39 14.49 -19.39 5.76
C LYS A 39 13.53 -19.71 4.62
N THR A 40 12.88 -20.88 4.68
CA THR A 40 11.97 -21.35 3.62
C THR A 40 10.68 -20.50 3.59
N GLN A 41 10.21 -20.07 4.77
CA GLN A 41 9.07 -19.15 4.88
C GLN A 41 9.42 -17.76 4.35
N ILE A 42 10.61 -17.24 4.66
CA ILE A 42 11.06 -15.94 4.12
C ILE A 42 11.17 -15.99 2.61
N GLU A 43 11.74 -17.05 2.04
CA GLU A 43 11.83 -17.22 0.60
C GLU A 43 10.45 -17.20 -0.06
N SER A 44 9.53 -18.04 0.43
CA SER A 44 8.16 -18.13 -0.09
C SER A 44 7.44 -16.78 -0.02
N MET A 45 7.53 -16.11 1.13
CA MET A 45 6.95 -14.78 1.33
C MET A 45 7.54 -13.75 0.37
N ALA A 46 8.86 -13.71 0.23
CA ALA A 46 9.55 -12.78 -0.67
C ALA A 46 9.10 -12.93 -2.12
N ARG A 47 8.95 -14.17 -2.60
CA ARG A 47 8.45 -14.47 -3.95
C ARG A 47 7.03 -13.96 -4.14
N VAL A 48 6.11 -14.32 -3.23
CA VAL A 48 4.71 -13.90 -3.31
C VAL A 48 4.57 -12.38 -3.31
N ILE A 49 5.31 -11.70 -2.43
CA ILE A 49 5.30 -10.23 -2.34
C ILE A 49 5.84 -9.60 -3.62
N ASN A 50 6.97 -10.10 -4.15
CA ASN A 50 7.56 -9.58 -5.38
C ASN A 50 6.61 -9.77 -6.58
N GLU A 51 6.09 -10.98 -6.79
CA GLU A 51 5.16 -11.27 -7.88
C GLU A 51 3.90 -10.40 -7.82
N SER A 52 3.30 -10.28 -6.64
CA SER A 52 2.10 -9.48 -6.43
C SER A 52 2.38 -8.00 -6.72
N SER A 53 3.53 -7.49 -6.26
CA SER A 53 3.95 -6.12 -6.50
C SER A 53 4.23 -5.84 -7.98
N GLN A 54 4.88 -6.76 -8.69
CA GLN A 54 5.10 -6.63 -10.14
C GLN A 54 3.79 -6.63 -10.92
N LYS A 55 2.85 -7.54 -10.58
CA LYS A 55 1.51 -7.57 -11.18
C LYS A 55 0.78 -6.25 -10.95
N LEU A 56 0.83 -5.71 -9.72
CA LEU A 56 0.23 -4.43 -9.39
C LEU A 56 0.83 -3.30 -10.24
N LEU A 57 2.15 -3.12 -10.24
CA LEU A 57 2.81 -2.04 -10.99
C LEU A 57 2.57 -2.13 -12.51
N LYS A 58 2.55 -3.35 -13.07
CA LYS A 58 2.20 -3.57 -14.48
C LYS A 58 0.77 -3.13 -14.77
N ARG A 59 -0.18 -3.48 -13.90
CA ARG A 59 -1.60 -3.10 -14.03
C ARG A 59 -1.82 -1.61 -13.81
N THR A 60 -1.09 -0.97 -12.90
CA THR A 60 -1.16 0.49 -12.66
C THR A 60 -0.40 1.30 -13.73
N GLY A 61 0.43 0.66 -14.56
CA GLY A 61 1.22 1.33 -15.61
C GLY A 61 2.45 2.05 -15.07
N GLN A 62 2.98 1.63 -13.92
CA GLN A 62 4.06 2.30 -13.20
C GLN A 62 5.45 1.69 -13.41
N GLY A 63 5.58 0.79 -14.39
CA GLY A 63 6.85 0.14 -14.72
C GLY A 63 7.10 -1.11 -13.87
N ARG A 64 8.38 -1.34 -13.52
CA ARG A 64 8.83 -2.54 -12.81
C ARG A 64 9.22 -2.23 -11.37
N CYS A 65 8.92 -3.14 -10.44
CA CYS A 65 9.36 -3.02 -9.06
C CYS A 65 10.88 -3.17 -9.00
N LYS A 66 11.57 -2.19 -8.40
CA LYS A 66 13.03 -2.25 -8.16
C LYS A 66 13.38 -2.64 -6.73
N LYS A 67 12.50 -2.35 -5.77
CA LYS A 67 12.75 -2.49 -4.34
C LYS A 67 11.42 -2.43 -3.58
N ILE A 68 11.30 -3.25 -2.55
CA ILE A 68 10.19 -3.28 -1.60
C ILE A 68 10.79 -3.15 -0.21
N ILE A 69 10.22 -2.28 0.61
CA ILE A 69 10.65 -2.06 2.00
C ILE A 69 9.46 -2.46 2.87
N LEU A 70 9.69 -3.38 3.81
CA LEU A 70 8.70 -3.85 4.77
C LEU A 70 9.18 -3.47 6.16
N GLU A 71 8.42 -2.62 6.82
CA GLU A 71 8.69 -2.22 8.20
C GLU A 71 7.80 -3.04 9.14
N PHE A 72 8.43 -3.81 10.03
CA PHE A 72 7.75 -4.57 11.08
C PHE A 72 7.96 -3.87 12.43
N GLN A 73 7.19 -4.28 13.44
CA GLN A 73 7.23 -3.65 14.78
C GLN A 73 8.63 -3.60 15.39
N LYS A 74 9.48 -4.61 15.13
CA LYS A 74 10.83 -4.73 15.70
C LYS A 74 11.96 -4.71 14.66
N ASN A 75 11.67 -5.06 13.42
CA ASN A 75 12.68 -5.24 12.37
C ASN A 75 12.22 -4.55 11.08
N ASN A 76 13.18 -4.16 10.25
CA ASN A 76 12.97 -3.77 8.87
C ASN A 76 13.47 -4.89 7.97
N MET A 77 12.68 -5.25 6.96
CA MET A 77 13.12 -6.14 5.90
C MET A 77 13.09 -5.38 4.57
N ILE A 78 14.20 -5.41 3.87
CA ILE A 78 14.32 -4.78 2.56
C ILE A 78 14.47 -5.89 1.54
N LEU A 79 13.54 -5.95 0.59
CA LEU A 79 13.65 -6.81 -0.58
C LEU A 79 14.10 -5.96 -1.75
N LEU A 80 15.29 -6.23 -2.25
CA LEU A 80 15.77 -5.66 -3.48
C LEU A 80 15.58 -6.66 -4.61
N GLY A 81 14.58 -6.39 -5.45
CA GLY A 81 14.33 -7.17 -6.65
C GLY A 81 15.28 -6.76 -7.78
N ILE A 82 16.10 -7.70 -8.23
CA ILE A 82 16.94 -7.56 -9.42
C ILE A 82 16.59 -8.72 -10.36
N GLU A 83 15.71 -8.48 -11.32
CA GLU A 83 15.38 -9.49 -12.35
C GLU A 83 15.10 -10.88 -11.73
N GLU A 84 15.96 -11.88 -11.93
CA GLU A 84 15.82 -13.25 -11.41
C GLU A 84 16.43 -13.49 -10.02
N ILE A 85 17.11 -12.50 -9.44
CA ILE A 85 17.72 -12.56 -8.11
C ILE A 85 17.06 -11.57 -7.14
N HIS A 86 16.82 -12.02 -5.91
CA HIS A 86 16.33 -11.15 -4.84
C HIS A 86 17.34 -11.14 -3.70
N LEU A 87 17.80 -9.94 -3.36
CA LEU A 87 18.54 -9.70 -2.12
C LEU A 87 17.54 -9.31 -1.04
N ILE A 88 17.50 -10.08 0.04
CA ILE A 88 16.71 -9.83 1.23
C ILE A 88 17.67 -9.41 2.34
N VAL A 89 17.47 -8.21 2.87
CA VAL A 89 18.26 -7.68 3.99
C VAL A 89 17.36 -7.54 5.19
N ILE A 90 17.79 -8.11 6.32
CA ILE A 90 17.11 -8.03 7.61
C ILE A 90 17.92 -7.08 8.48
N ALA A 91 17.25 -6.09 9.06
CA ALA A 91 17.86 -5.12 9.94
C ALA A 91 16.92 -4.76 11.10
N ASP A 92 17.48 -4.29 12.20
CA ASP A 92 16.72 -3.73 13.32
C ASP A 92 15.96 -2.47 12.90
N LYS A 93 14.90 -2.12 13.64
CA LYS A 93 14.18 -0.86 13.45
C LYS A 93 15.08 0.39 13.57
N GLY A 94 16.14 0.31 14.36
CA GLY A 94 17.12 1.39 14.55
C GLY A 94 18.15 1.52 13.41
N ALA A 95 18.17 0.58 12.46
CA ALA A 95 19.13 0.62 11.36
C ALA A 95 18.80 1.75 10.37
N LYS A 96 19.84 2.46 9.90
CA LYS A 96 19.68 3.58 8.95
C LYS A 96 19.27 3.04 7.57
N LEU A 97 17.98 3.07 7.27
CA LEU A 97 17.39 2.60 6.01
C LEU A 97 18.09 3.15 4.76
N GLY A 98 18.41 4.45 4.75
CA GLY A 98 19.16 5.07 3.65
C GLY A 98 20.54 4.45 3.41
N HIS A 99 21.24 4.05 4.47
CA HIS A 99 22.54 3.38 4.37
C HIS A 99 22.40 1.97 3.79
N ILE A 100 21.39 1.22 4.24
CA ILE A 100 21.10 -0.12 3.70
C ILE A 100 20.75 -0.05 2.22
N ILE A 101 19.93 0.93 1.81
CA ILE A 101 19.59 1.16 0.41
C ILE A 101 20.84 1.47 -0.41
N LEU A 102 21.70 2.36 0.09
CA LEU A 102 22.94 2.74 -0.61
C LEU A 102 23.87 1.53 -0.81
N VAL A 103 24.07 0.71 0.23
CA VAL A 103 24.92 -0.49 0.15
C VAL A 103 24.31 -1.53 -0.79
N SER A 104 22.99 -1.67 -0.80
CA SER A 104 22.28 -2.54 -1.76
C SER A 104 22.51 -2.11 -3.21
N GLU A 105 22.40 -0.80 -3.48
CA GLU A 105 22.63 -0.26 -4.83
C GLU A 105 24.09 -0.38 -5.27
N LYS A 106 25.06 -0.19 -4.35
CA LYS A 106 26.48 -0.43 -4.62
C LYS A 106 26.75 -1.89 -5.03
N ASN A 107 26.07 -2.83 -4.39
CA ASN A 107 26.20 -4.26 -4.67
C ASN A 107 25.36 -4.76 -5.85
N ARG A 108 24.55 -3.91 -6.48
CA ARG A 108 23.69 -4.28 -7.62
C ARG A 108 24.49 -4.91 -8.77
N LYS A 109 25.65 -4.35 -9.11
CA LYS A 109 26.52 -4.87 -10.18
C LYS A 109 27.05 -6.27 -9.86
N LYS A 110 27.42 -6.53 -8.60
CA LYS A 110 27.87 -7.85 -8.14
C LYS A 110 26.74 -8.88 -8.24
N LEU A 111 25.52 -8.48 -7.85
CA LEU A 111 24.32 -9.32 -7.98
C LEU A 111 24.00 -9.68 -9.43
N HIS A 112 24.16 -8.76 -10.39
CA HIS A 112 23.99 -9.08 -11.83
C HIS A 112 25.06 -10.05 -12.37
N GLN A 113 26.24 -10.12 -11.76
CA GLN A 113 27.27 -11.08 -12.17
C GLN A 113 26.91 -12.50 -11.71
N ILE A 114 26.27 -12.62 -10.54
CA ILE A 114 25.75 -13.90 -10.03
C ILE A 114 24.69 -14.44 -10.99
N GLU A 115 23.78 -13.58 -11.47
CA GLU A 115 22.72 -13.96 -12.44
C GLU A 115 23.25 -14.53 -13.75
N LYS A 116 24.41 -14.05 -14.22
CA LYS A 116 25.02 -14.47 -15.49
C LYS A 116 25.91 -15.71 -15.38
N THR A 117 26.13 -16.22 -14.17
CA THR A 117 27.03 -17.36 -13.94
C THR A 117 26.23 -18.66 -13.98
N PRO A 118 26.53 -19.61 -14.91
CA PRO A 118 25.83 -20.89 -14.94
C PRO A 118 26.13 -21.70 -13.67
N LYS A 119 25.10 -21.96 -12.86
CA LYS A 119 25.00 -22.89 -11.72
C LYS A 119 26.33 -23.50 -11.25
N ILE A 120 26.91 -22.94 -10.19
CA ILE A 120 27.98 -23.61 -9.42
C ILE A 120 27.38 -24.89 -8.82
N LYS A 121 27.83 -26.04 -9.32
CA LYS A 121 27.52 -27.36 -8.78
C LYS A 121 27.92 -27.42 -7.30
N LYS A 122 26.97 -27.93 -6.49
CA LYS A 122 27.15 -28.41 -5.11
C LYS A 122 28.57 -28.97 -4.87
N LYS A 123 29.28 -28.43 -3.88
CA LYS A 123 30.21 -29.23 -3.08
C LYS A 123 29.56 -29.51 -1.73
N ALA A 124 29.03 -30.73 -1.63
CA ALA A 124 28.74 -31.36 -0.37
C ALA A 124 30.06 -31.78 0.30
N GLY A 125 30.10 -31.69 1.62
CA GLY A 125 31.06 -32.39 2.47
C GLY A 125 32.08 -31.49 3.15
N GLU A 126 31.82 -31.10 4.39
CA GLU A 126 32.60 -31.58 5.54
C GLU A 126 31.90 -31.20 6.87
N VAL A 127 31.62 -32.24 7.67
CA VAL A 127 31.21 -32.25 9.09
C VAL A 127 32.47 -32.77 9.81
N PRO A 128 32.94 -32.31 11.00
CA PRO A 128 32.24 -32.42 12.31
C PRO A 128 32.73 -31.40 13.39
N PRO A 129 32.51 -31.56 14.72
CA PRO A 129 31.58 -32.42 15.48
C PRO A 129 30.66 -31.67 16.48
N LYS A 130 29.64 -32.41 16.91
CA LYS A 130 28.77 -32.21 18.09
C LYS A 130 29.54 -31.95 19.39
N ILE A 131 29.07 -31.01 20.21
CA ILE A 131 29.03 -31.18 21.67
C ILE A 131 27.62 -30.82 22.18
N LYS A 132 27.11 -31.72 23.03
CA LYS A 132 25.78 -31.74 23.66
C LYS A 132 25.79 -30.97 24.99
N LYS A 133 24.60 -30.44 25.31
CA LYS A 133 24.04 -30.10 26.65
C LYS A 133 24.66 -28.83 27.29
N GLU A 134 23.91 -27.97 27.95
CA GLU A 134 22.81 -28.24 28.87
C GLU A 134 21.80 -27.08 28.98
N ILE A 135 20.60 -27.43 29.43
CA ILE A 135 19.40 -26.59 29.57
C ILE A 135 19.45 -25.90 30.94
N THR A 136 19.19 -24.59 31.02
CA THR A 136 18.59 -23.98 32.22
C THR A 136 17.92 -22.64 31.90
N ILE A 137 16.61 -22.58 32.09
CA ILE A 137 15.72 -21.42 32.33
C ILE A 137 14.74 -21.98 33.38
N PRO A 138 14.24 -21.26 34.42
CA PRO A 138 13.83 -19.84 34.40
C PRO A 138 14.09 -19.03 35.67
N GLU A 139 13.98 -17.69 35.60
CA GLU A 139 12.96 -16.94 36.38
C GLU A 139 12.93 -15.42 36.11
N GLU A 140 11.70 -14.97 35.98
CA GLU A 140 11.07 -13.72 36.44
C GLU A 140 11.40 -12.31 35.95
N VAL A 141 10.26 -11.67 35.67
CA VAL A 141 9.95 -10.31 35.25
C VAL A 141 10.14 -9.31 36.39
N LYS A 142 10.66 -8.11 36.08
CA LYS A 142 10.33 -6.89 36.84
C LYS A 142 10.45 -5.62 35.97
N SER A 143 9.27 -5.02 35.75
CA SER A 143 8.89 -3.59 35.64
C SER A 143 9.88 -2.48 35.24
N LEU A 144 9.35 -1.61 34.37
CA LEU A 144 9.70 -0.21 34.00
C LEU A 144 10.10 0.70 35.20
N PRO A 145 10.78 1.85 34.92
CA PRO A 145 10.06 3.11 34.68
C PRO A 145 10.54 3.94 33.47
N GLU A 146 9.62 4.79 33.04
CA GLU A 146 9.73 5.91 32.08
C GLU A 146 10.74 6.97 32.56
N GLU A 147 11.40 7.65 31.63
CA GLU A 147 11.87 9.03 31.84
C GLU A 147 11.85 9.81 30.52
N GLU A 148 11.06 10.89 30.53
CA GLU A 148 11.04 11.98 29.56
C GLU A 148 12.37 12.77 29.62
N GLY A 149 12.81 13.27 28.47
CA GLY A 149 13.99 14.12 28.38
C GLY A 149 14.11 14.80 27.03
N GLU A 150 13.39 15.91 26.87
CA GLU A 150 13.60 16.92 25.84
C GLU A 150 15.05 17.41 25.83
N LEU A 151 15.72 17.37 24.66
CA LEU A 151 16.81 18.29 24.34
C LEU A 151 16.76 18.65 22.85
N THR A 152 16.52 19.94 22.62
CA THR A 152 16.56 20.65 21.34
C THR A 152 17.99 20.93 20.92
N HIS A 153 18.27 20.93 19.60
CA HIS A 153 18.96 22.01 18.86
C HIS A 153 19.01 21.71 17.34
N PRO A 154 19.07 22.76 16.48
CA PRO A 154 18.61 22.73 15.09
C PRO A 154 19.73 22.78 14.02
N LYS A 155 19.40 22.34 12.79
CA LYS A 155 19.98 22.58 11.43
C LYS A 155 19.87 21.29 10.61
N GLU A 156 19.47 21.24 9.34
CA GLU A 156 19.49 22.20 8.23
C GLU A 156 18.49 21.71 7.17
N GLU A 157 17.79 22.64 6.51
CA GLU A 157 16.84 22.36 5.43
C GLU A 157 17.55 21.76 4.21
N VAL A 158 17.43 20.44 4.05
CA VAL A 158 17.61 19.82 2.74
C VAL A 158 16.34 20.07 1.95
N LYS A 159 16.41 20.85 0.86
CA LYS A 159 15.35 20.98 -0.15
C LYS A 159 15.01 19.60 -0.71
N GLY A 160 14.09 18.91 -0.04
CA GLY A 160 13.56 17.62 -0.44
C GLY A 160 12.51 17.78 -1.54
N LEU A 161 12.45 16.78 -2.42
CA LEU A 161 11.40 16.53 -3.41
C LEU A 161 9.99 16.86 -2.86
N PRO A 162 9.03 17.28 -3.71
CA PRO A 162 7.68 17.61 -3.25
C PRO A 162 7.12 16.46 -2.41
N GLU A 163 6.90 16.78 -1.14
CA GLU A 163 6.38 15.86 -0.13
C GLU A 163 4.93 15.52 -0.51
N ILE A 164 4.72 14.38 -1.19
CA ILE A 164 3.37 13.88 -1.46
C ILE A 164 2.86 13.30 -0.15
N LYS A 165 2.24 14.13 0.71
CA LYS A 165 1.61 13.72 1.97
C LYS A 165 0.50 12.68 1.72
N PRO A 166 0.59 11.44 2.25
CA PRO A 166 -0.54 10.51 2.30
C PRO A 166 -1.20 10.51 3.71
N PRO A 167 -2.54 10.38 3.83
CA PRO A 167 -3.59 10.81 2.94
C PRO A 167 -4.50 11.88 3.60
N ILE A 168 -5.28 12.53 2.73
CA ILE A 168 -6.49 13.30 3.06
C ILE A 168 -7.30 12.48 4.07
N SER A 169 -7.51 12.93 5.30
CA SER A 169 -8.55 12.33 6.14
C SER A 169 -9.91 12.73 5.57
N LEU A 170 -10.93 11.88 5.74
CA LEU A 170 -12.30 12.36 5.51
C LEU A 170 -12.52 13.64 6.35
N PRO A 171 -13.16 14.68 5.79
CA PRO A 171 -13.52 15.85 6.57
C PRO A 171 -14.44 15.45 7.73
N ARG A 172 -14.47 16.25 8.81
CA ARG A 172 -15.45 16.04 9.88
C ARG A 172 -16.86 16.24 9.31
N MET A 173 -17.72 15.23 9.43
CA MET A 173 -19.10 15.27 8.96
C MET A 173 -20.04 15.55 10.14
N GLU A 174 -21.13 16.28 9.87
CA GLU A 174 -22.19 16.50 10.86
C GLU A 174 -23.02 15.23 11.05
N LYS A 175 -23.27 14.83 12.30
CA LYS A 175 -23.89 13.52 12.61
C LYS A 175 -25.32 13.34 12.10
N GLU A 176 -26.02 14.41 11.74
CA GLU A 176 -27.39 14.33 11.23
C GLU A 176 -27.60 15.31 10.08
N VAL A 177 -27.84 14.74 8.90
CA VAL A 177 -28.07 15.51 7.68
C VAL A 177 -29.57 15.66 7.45
N LYS A 178 -30.04 16.90 7.39
CA LYS A 178 -31.42 17.21 7.02
C LYS A 178 -31.61 16.94 5.52
N ILE A 179 -32.64 16.16 5.19
CA ILE A 179 -32.96 15.81 3.80
C ILE A 179 -33.79 16.95 3.21
N PRO A 180 -33.26 17.70 2.23
CA PRO A 180 -33.94 18.87 1.70
C PRO A 180 -35.11 18.48 0.78
N THR A 181 -36.12 19.35 0.74
CA THR A 181 -37.26 19.21 -0.17
C THR A 181 -37.03 19.90 -1.52
N ASN A 182 -36.22 20.96 -1.55
CA ASN A 182 -35.86 21.70 -2.77
C ASN A 182 -34.84 20.92 -3.62
N GLU A 183 -35.07 20.83 -4.93
CA GLU A 183 -34.16 20.17 -5.87
C GLU A 183 -32.73 20.70 -5.84
N LYS A 184 -32.54 22.02 -5.73
CA LYS A 184 -31.19 22.60 -5.71
C LYS A 184 -30.38 22.12 -4.49
N GLU A 185 -31.04 22.01 -3.34
CA GLU A 185 -30.42 21.51 -2.12
C GLU A 185 -30.24 19.98 -2.18
N LYS A 186 -31.14 19.25 -2.83
CA LYS A 186 -30.96 17.81 -3.10
C LYS A 186 -29.74 17.57 -3.96
N THR A 187 -29.57 18.31 -5.07
CA THR A 187 -28.39 18.24 -5.92
C THR A 187 -27.11 18.49 -5.14
N ARG A 188 -27.09 19.55 -4.31
CA ARG A 188 -25.94 19.86 -3.46
C ARG A 188 -25.60 18.71 -2.52
N LEU A 189 -26.60 18.15 -1.84
CA LEU A 189 -26.41 17.04 -0.92
C LEU A 189 -25.97 15.75 -1.65
N THR A 190 -26.55 15.44 -2.80
CA THR A 190 -26.15 14.31 -3.65
C THR A 190 -24.67 14.41 -4.02
N LEU A 191 -24.24 15.57 -4.52
CA LEU A 191 -22.84 15.82 -4.88
C LEU A 191 -21.91 15.68 -3.66
N GLU A 192 -22.31 16.20 -2.50
CA GLU A 192 -21.55 16.08 -1.25
C GLU A 192 -21.37 14.61 -0.82
N ILE A 193 -22.42 13.80 -0.92
CA ILE A 193 -22.36 12.36 -0.61
C ILE A 193 -21.38 11.65 -1.56
N TYR A 194 -21.51 11.85 -2.87
CA TYR A 194 -20.64 11.20 -3.85
C TYR A 194 -19.18 11.67 -3.76
N GLU A 195 -18.94 12.94 -3.45
CA GLU A 195 -17.60 13.46 -3.17
C GLU A 195 -16.95 12.67 -2.04
N ASN A 196 -17.68 12.48 -0.93
CA ASN A 196 -17.19 11.73 0.22
C ASN A 196 -16.96 10.25 -0.12
N ILE A 197 -17.83 9.62 -0.91
CA ILE A 197 -17.65 8.22 -1.34
C ILE A 197 -16.38 8.06 -2.18
N LEU A 198 -16.20 8.89 -3.21
CA LEU A 198 -15.03 8.83 -4.08
C LEU A 198 -13.75 9.20 -3.34
N LEU A 199 -13.85 10.13 -2.39
CA LEU A 199 -12.75 10.47 -1.50
C LEU A 199 -12.39 9.29 -0.60
N ALA A 200 -13.35 8.61 0.01
CA ALA A 200 -13.12 7.41 0.82
C ALA A 200 -12.39 6.32 0.04
N MET A 201 -12.77 6.08 -1.22
CA MET A 201 -12.07 5.13 -2.09
C MET A 201 -10.62 5.55 -2.35
N SER A 202 -10.39 6.84 -2.60
CA SER A 202 -9.07 7.43 -2.83
C SER A 202 -8.17 7.32 -1.59
N ILE A 203 -8.74 7.56 -0.41
CA ILE A 203 -8.07 7.47 0.89
C ILE A 203 -7.66 6.02 1.17
N GLY A 204 -8.62 5.09 1.11
CA GLY A 204 -8.36 3.68 1.33
C GLY A 204 -7.25 3.16 0.40
N ALA A 205 -7.38 3.47 -0.90
CA ALA A 205 -6.37 3.12 -1.89
C ALA A 205 -5.00 3.66 -1.53
N SER A 206 -4.91 4.97 -1.25
CA SER A 206 -3.64 5.61 -0.94
C SER A 206 -2.99 5.04 0.34
N LYS A 207 -3.79 4.67 1.35
CA LYS A 207 -3.29 4.06 2.59
C LYS A 207 -2.67 2.69 2.37
N ILE A 208 -3.27 1.85 1.51
CA ILE A 208 -2.89 0.45 1.37
C ILE A 208 -1.80 0.24 0.31
N MET A 209 -1.92 0.86 -0.86
CA MET A 209 -0.96 0.66 -1.96
C MET A 209 0.01 1.84 -2.13
N GLY A 210 -0.24 2.97 -1.47
CA GLY A 210 0.50 4.22 -1.69
C GLY A 210 -0.16 5.12 -2.73
N VAL A 211 0.12 6.42 -2.66
CA VAL A 211 -0.54 7.46 -3.46
C VAL A 211 -0.33 7.26 -4.96
N ALA A 212 0.90 7.01 -5.39
CA ALA A 212 1.20 6.88 -6.81
C ALA A 212 0.41 5.73 -7.48
N PRO A 213 0.46 4.46 -6.99
CA PRO A 213 -0.31 3.37 -7.60
C PRO A 213 -1.82 3.59 -7.48
N ALA A 214 -2.31 4.13 -6.36
CA ALA A 214 -3.71 4.51 -6.21
C ALA A 214 -4.15 5.49 -7.30
N ARG A 215 -3.35 6.53 -7.57
CA ARG A 215 -3.60 7.51 -8.64
C ARG A 215 -3.67 6.83 -10.01
N GLY A 216 -2.71 5.95 -10.30
CA GLY A 216 -2.65 5.22 -11.57
C GLY A 216 -3.85 4.31 -11.79
N MET A 217 -4.29 3.59 -10.74
CA MET A 217 -5.49 2.76 -10.80
C MET A 217 -6.74 3.60 -11.01
N LEU A 218 -6.93 4.63 -10.19
CA LEU A 218 -8.09 5.51 -10.27
C LEU A 218 -8.23 6.14 -11.66
N LYS A 219 -7.13 6.63 -12.24
CA LYS A 219 -7.14 7.20 -13.60
C LYS A 219 -7.60 6.21 -14.66
N LYS A 220 -7.23 4.93 -14.53
CA LYS A 220 -7.66 3.86 -15.45
C LYS A 220 -9.10 3.40 -15.21
N SER A 221 -9.63 3.64 -14.03
CA SER A 221 -11.00 3.26 -13.67
C SER A 221 -12.06 4.23 -14.17
N LEU A 222 -11.70 5.47 -14.52
CA LEU A 222 -12.70 6.48 -14.87
C LEU A 222 -13.34 6.19 -16.24
N PRO A 223 -14.68 6.05 -16.30
CA PRO A 223 -15.39 5.66 -17.52
C PRO A 223 -15.67 6.88 -18.44
N TYR A 224 -14.62 7.55 -18.92
CA TYR A 224 -14.73 8.78 -19.74
C TYR A 224 -15.63 8.65 -20.98
N LYS A 225 -15.80 7.43 -21.52
CA LYS A 225 -16.68 7.18 -22.67
C LYS A 225 -18.16 7.07 -22.30
N GLU A 226 -18.45 6.57 -21.11
CA GLU A 226 -19.82 6.31 -20.65
C GLU A 226 -20.42 7.52 -19.93
N CYS A 227 -19.56 8.33 -19.30
CA CYS A 227 -19.96 9.56 -18.61
C CYS A 227 -19.18 10.79 -19.13
N PRO A 228 -19.25 11.11 -20.44
CA PRO A 228 -18.40 12.12 -21.06
C PRO A 228 -18.66 13.54 -20.56
N GLN A 229 -19.91 13.87 -20.21
CA GLN A 229 -20.30 15.21 -19.77
C GLN A 229 -19.85 15.48 -18.32
N ILE A 230 -20.14 14.56 -17.39
CA ILE A 230 -19.75 14.75 -15.98
C ILE A 230 -18.22 14.68 -15.79
N LEU A 231 -17.52 13.88 -16.61
CA LEU A 231 -16.06 13.69 -16.56
C LEU A 231 -15.28 14.59 -17.52
N GLU A 232 -15.92 15.55 -18.17
CA GLU A 232 -15.25 16.51 -19.06
C GLU A 232 -14.15 17.25 -18.29
N ASP A 233 -12.91 17.18 -18.80
CA ASP A 233 -11.70 17.76 -18.18
C ASP A 233 -11.41 17.29 -16.74
N VAL A 234 -12.06 16.22 -16.26
CA VAL A 234 -11.83 15.71 -14.91
C VAL A 234 -10.53 14.90 -14.86
N GLU A 235 -9.58 15.38 -14.06
CA GLU A 235 -8.32 14.70 -13.80
C GLU A 235 -8.25 14.01 -12.43
N VAL A 236 -7.28 13.09 -12.30
CA VAL A 236 -6.86 12.54 -11.01
C VAL A 236 -5.62 13.28 -10.52
N LYS A 237 -5.79 13.98 -9.39
CA LYS A 237 -4.79 14.81 -8.73
C LYS A 237 -3.58 14.01 -8.26
N ALA A 238 -2.48 14.71 -7.98
CA ALA A 238 -1.23 14.11 -7.53
C ALA A 238 -1.38 13.27 -6.24
N ASN A 239 -2.37 13.60 -5.41
CA ASN A 239 -2.72 12.91 -4.17
C ASN A 239 -3.73 11.75 -4.36
N ALA A 240 -3.92 11.27 -5.58
CA ALA A 240 -4.83 10.18 -5.93
C ALA A 240 -6.31 10.45 -5.67
N ALA A 241 -6.74 11.72 -5.63
CA ALA A 241 -8.14 12.09 -5.57
C ALA A 241 -8.66 12.54 -6.94
N ILE A 242 -9.94 12.29 -7.22
CA ILE A 242 -10.64 12.85 -8.38
C ILE A 242 -10.83 14.36 -8.16
N GLU A 243 -10.68 15.16 -9.21
CA GLU A 243 -11.02 16.57 -9.16
C GLU A 243 -12.53 16.82 -9.12
N PHE A 244 -13.11 16.64 -7.95
CA PHE A 244 -14.57 16.72 -7.78
C PHE A 244 -15.13 18.14 -7.98
N ASN A 245 -14.32 19.20 -7.83
CA ASN A 245 -14.76 20.56 -8.16
C ASN A 245 -15.05 20.74 -9.66
N THR A 246 -14.31 20.04 -10.53
CA THR A 246 -14.58 20.03 -11.97
C THR A 246 -15.89 19.29 -12.26
N ILE A 247 -16.15 18.16 -11.57
CA ILE A 247 -17.45 17.46 -11.61
C ILE A 247 -18.60 18.39 -11.21
N LYS A 248 -18.47 19.12 -10.08
CA LYS A 248 -19.48 20.10 -9.64
C LYS A 248 -19.74 21.17 -10.71
N SER A 249 -18.68 21.70 -11.31
CA SER A 249 -18.76 22.72 -12.36
C SER A 249 -19.45 22.18 -13.62
N ASN A 250 -19.16 20.92 -14.00
CA ASN A 250 -19.80 20.26 -15.15
C ASN A 250 -21.30 20.03 -14.91
N VAL A 251 -21.67 19.63 -13.70
CA VAL A 251 -23.07 19.45 -13.27
C VAL A 251 -23.84 20.77 -13.33
N GLU A 252 -23.23 21.86 -12.85
CA GLU A 252 -23.82 23.21 -12.92
C GLU A 252 -23.96 23.72 -14.36
N ARG A 253 -22.91 23.56 -15.18
CA ARG A 253 -22.89 24.01 -16.59
C ARG A 253 -23.92 23.28 -17.45
N SER A 254 -24.04 21.97 -17.27
CA SER A 254 -24.90 21.12 -18.09
C SER A 254 -26.31 20.97 -17.54
N GLN A 255 -26.65 21.67 -16.44
CA GLN A 255 -27.98 21.67 -15.81
C GLN A 255 -28.52 20.25 -15.54
N TYR A 256 -27.65 19.38 -15.04
CA TYR A 256 -27.98 18.01 -14.68
C TYR A 256 -29.18 17.95 -13.71
N LYS A 257 -30.12 17.03 -13.94
CA LYS A 257 -31.14 16.69 -12.95
C LYS A 257 -30.56 15.77 -11.88
N PRO A 258 -31.11 15.75 -10.64
CA PRO A 258 -30.61 14.88 -9.58
C PRO A 258 -30.46 13.41 -9.99
N GLU A 259 -31.38 12.89 -10.80
CA GLU A 259 -31.40 11.50 -11.26
C GLU A 259 -30.22 11.21 -12.22
N ASP A 260 -29.94 12.12 -13.15
CA ASP A 260 -28.82 12.00 -14.09
C ASP A 260 -27.46 12.02 -13.36
N ILE A 261 -27.36 12.84 -12.30
CA ILE A 261 -26.16 12.90 -11.42
C ILE A 261 -25.93 11.56 -10.74
N ILE A 262 -27.00 10.99 -10.17
CA ILE A 262 -26.97 9.70 -9.48
C ILE A 262 -26.56 8.60 -10.46
N GLU A 263 -27.16 8.57 -11.65
CA GLU A 263 -26.84 7.58 -12.68
C GLU A 263 -25.35 7.60 -13.05
N ASP A 264 -24.83 8.77 -13.43
CA ASP A 264 -23.45 8.90 -13.88
C ASP A 264 -22.43 8.67 -12.75
N LEU A 265 -22.68 9.19 -11.54
CA LEU A 265 -21.77 8.97 -10.42
C LEU A 265 -21.80 7.51 -9.93
N ASN A 266 -22.93 6.81 -10.07
CA ASN A 266 -23.00 5.37 -9.83
C ASN A 266 -22.18 4.59 -10.86
N LYS A 267 -22.23 4.93 -12.15
CA LYS A 267 -21.37 4.31 -13.18
C LYS A 267 -19.88 4.51 -12.86
N ILE A 268 -19.50 5.71 -12.42
CA ILE A 268 -18.12 6.00 -12.00
C ILE A 268 -17.70 5.11 -10.84
N ILE A 269 -18.50 5.04 -9.76
CA ILE A 269 -18.22 4.17 -8.61
C ILE A 269 -18.15 2.72 -9.04
N TRP A 270 -19.08 2.26 -9.88
CA TRP A 270 -19.12 0.89 -10.38
C TRP A 270 -17.82 0.52 -11.10
N SER A 271 -17.38 1.36 -12.04
CA SER A 271 -16.15 1.15 -12.79
C SER A 271 -14.91 1.13 -11.89
N ILE A 272 -14.87 2.01 -10.88
CA ILE A 272 -13.79 1.99 -9.87
C ILE A 272 -13.83 0.70 -9.06
N THR A 273 -14.99 0.30 -8.53
CA THR A 273 -15.14 -0.92 -7.74
C THR A 273 -14.76 -2.16 -8.53
N GLU A 274 -15.20 -2.28 -9.79
CA GLU A 274 -14.85 -3.39 -10.66
C GLU A 274 -13.35 -3.46 -10.95
N ASN A 275 -12.74 -2.34 -11.32
CA ASN A 275 -11.31 -2.33 -11.60
C ASN A 275 -10.50 -2.67 -10.35
N TYR A 276 -10.84 -2.07 -9.20
CA TYR A 276 -10.14 -2.35 -7.95
C TYR A 276 -10.34 -3.80 -7.53
N GLY A 277 -11.58 -4.30 -7.48
CA GLY A 277 -11.91 -5.66 -7.13
C GLY A 277 -11.21 -6.70 -8.00
N ARG A 278 -11.12 -6.50 -9.32
CA ARG A 278 -10.38 -7.39 -10.24
C ARG A 278 -8.87 -7.33 -10.09
N VAL A 279 -8.33 -6.19 -9.63
CA VAL A 279 -6.89 -5.99 -9.45
C VAL A 279 -6.40 -6.56 -8.13
N MET A 280 -7.10 -6.31 -7.03
CA MET A 280 -6.64 -6.66 -5.69
C MET A 280 -7.47 -7.74 -4.98
N GLY A 281 -8.60 -8.15 -5.56
CA GLY A 281 -9.62 -8.97 -4.90
C GLY A 281 -10.65 -8.10 -4.17
N TYR A 282 -11.93 -8.47 -4.27
CA TYR A 282 -13.03 -7.70 -3.66
C TYR A 282 -12.93 -7.65 -2.13
N ASP A 283 -12.48 -8.71 -1.47
CA ASP A 283 -12.35 -8.75 -0.01
C ASP A 283 -11.31 -7.73 0.48
N ALA A 284 -10.16 -7.67 -0.19
CA ALA A 284 -9.12 -6.69 0.10
C ALA A 284 -9.61 -5.26 -0.18
N PHE A 285 -10.31 -5.06 -1.29
CA PHE A 285 -10.92 -3.77 -1.63
C PHE A 285 -11.94 -3.32 -0.57
N ARG A 286 -12.84 -4.20 -0.13
CA ARG A 286 -13.80 -3.88 0.95
C ARG A 286 -13.09 -3.58 2.25
N GLY A 287 -12.08 -4.37 2.62
CA GLY A 287 -11.28 -4.14 3.83
C GLY A 287 -10.59 -2.78 3.83
N MET A 288 -10.10 -2.34 2.67
CA MET A 288 -9.38 -1.08 2.47
C MET A 288 -10.22 0.17 2.73
N ILE A 289 -11.50 0.16 2.37
CA ILE A 289 -12.39 1.34 2.44
C ILE A 289 -13.41 1.28 3.58
N ARG A 290 -13.47 0.15 4.29
CA ARG A 290 -14.49 -0.14 5.32
C ARG A 290 -14.59 0.96 6.40
N PRO A 291 -13.51 1.50 6.98
CA PRO A 291 -13.63 2.52 8.03
C PRO A 291 -14.34 3.77 7.53
N GLU A 292 -13.90 4.30 6.39
CA GLU A 292 -14.45 5.51 5.78
C GLU A 292 -15.90 5.31 5.30
N PHE A 293 -16.19 4.17 4.67
CA PHE A 293 -17.54 3.86 4.19
C PHE A 293 -18.54 3.66 5.33
N LYS A 294 -18.10 3.14 6.49
CA LYS A 294 -18.96 3.09 7.68
C LYS A 294 -19.29 4.48 8.19
N THR A 295 -18.31 5.38 8.31
CA THR A 295 -18.56 6.77 8.73
C THR A 295 -19.52 7.49 7.79
N ILE A 296 -19.37 7.31 6.47
CA ILE A 296 -20.28 7.88 5.47
C ILE A 296 -21.69 7.35 5.66
N HIS A 297 -21.85 6.03 5.87
CA HIS A 297 -23.17 5.43 6.06
C HIS A 297 -23.83 5.83 7.38
N GLU A 298 -23.05 5.96 8.46
CA GLU A 298 -23.54 6.47 9.75
C GLU A 298 -24.06 7.91 9.64
N THR A 299 -23.42 8.73 8.78
CA THR A 299 -23.75 10.15 8.60
C THR A 299 -24.88 10.36 7.59
N TYR A 300 -24.77 9.75 6.41
CA TYR A 300 -25.64 10.00 5.26
C TYR A 300 -26.59 8.86 4.94
N GLY A 301 -26.55 7.70 5.62
CA GLY A 301 -27.30 6.49 5.23
C GLY A 301 -28.79 6.73 4.96
N LYS A 302 -29.49 7.41 5.87
CA LYS A 302 -30.91 7.79 5.69
C LYS A 302 -31.13 8.73 4.49
N ALA A 303 -30.20 9.65 4.24
CA ALA A 303 -30.26 10.55 3.10
C ALA A 303 -30.01 9.79 1.78
N MET A 304 -29.05 8.87 1.77
CA MET A 304 -28.74 8.02 0.63
C MET A 304 -29.91 7.13 0.25
N GLU A 305 -30.64 6.57 1.23
CA GLU A 305 -31.89 5.83 1.00
C GLU A 305 -32.95 6.71 0.35
N LYS A 306 -33.26 7.88 0.93
CA LYS A 306 -34.31 8.76 0.39
C LYS A 306 -33.97 9.39 -0.96
N LEU A 307 -32.69 9.59 -1.25
CA LEU A 307 -32.22 10.12 -2.53
C LEU A 307 -32.07 9.02 -3.60
N GLY A 308 -32.29 7.74 -3.27
CA GLY A 308 -32.13 6.63 -4.22
C GLY A 308 -30.67 6.30 -4.57
N ILE A 309 -29.70 6.84 -3.80
CA ILE A 309 -28.27 6.62 -4.02
C ILE A 309 -27.90 5.16 -3.71
N ILE A 310 -28.46 4.58 -2.64
CA ILE A 310 -28.14 3.21 -2.23
C ILE A 310 -28.46 2.23 -3.35
N ASP A 311 -29.55 2.41 -4.09
CA ASP A 311 -30.02 1.43 -5.07
C ASP A 311 -29.01 1.19 -6.19
N GLY A 312 -28.38 2.26 -6.69
CA GLY A 312 -27.38 2.17 -7.76
C GLY A 312 -25.94 1.91 -7.32
N ILE A 313 -25.66 1.85 -6.01
CA ILE A 313 -24.32 1.53 -5.51
C ILE A 313 -23.97 0.06 -5.73
N HIS A 314 -22.71 -0.19 -6.09
CA HIS A 314 -22.18 -1.51 -6.38
C HIS A 314 -22.42 -2.51 -5.22
N PRO A 315 -22.87 -3.76 -5.46
CA PRO A 315 -23.20 -4.73 -4.42
C PRO A 315 -22.06 -4.98 -3.41
N GLU A 316 -20.82 -5.00 -3.88
CA GLU A 316 -19.64 -5.15 -3.02
C GLU A 316 -19.48 -4.03 -2.00
N LEU A 317 -19.93 -2.82 -2.31
CA LEU A 317 -19.92 -1.70 -1.36
C LEU A 317 -21.08 -1.84 -0.36
N LYS A 318 -22.26 -2.30 -0.80
CA LYS A 318 -23.42 -2.56 0.08
C LYS A 318 -23.11 -3.55 1.19
N LYS A 319 -22.35 -4.61 0.87
CA LYS A 319 -21.85 -5.61 1.85
C LYS A 319 -21.04 -5.02 3.01
N ILE A 320 -20.54 -3.78 2.88
CA ILE A 320 -19.81 -3.10 3.96
C ILE A 320 -20.77 -2.58 5.04
N TRP A 321 -21.98 -2.21 4.63
CA TRP A 321 -23.04 -1.64 5.47
C TRP A 321 -23.98 -2.69 6.05
N GLU A 322 -24.10 -3.83 5.37
CA GLU A 322 -24.79 -5.01 5.90
C GLU A 322 -24.10 -5.47 7.19
N LYS A 323 -24.86 -5.60 8.28
CA LYS A 323 -24.35 -6.23 9.51
C LYS A 323 -23.98 -7.68 9.17
N PRO A 324 -22.87 -8.22 9.71
CA PRO A 324 -22.62 -9.64 9.59
C PRO A 324 -23.82 -10.39 10.16
N SER A 325 -24.43 -11.25 9.34
CA SER A 325 -25.44 -12.20 9.82
C SER A 325 -24.79 -13.03 10.91
N SER A 326 -25.14 -12.72 12.15
CA SER A 326 -24.72 -13.42 13.36
C SER A 326 -25.31 -14.82 13.42
#